data_AF-A0A2R8BDI9-F1
#
_entry.id   AF-A0A2R8BDI9-F1
#
_cell.length_a   1.000
_cell.length_b   1.000
_cell.length_c   1.000
_cell.angle_alpha   90.00
_cell.angle_beta   90.00
_cell.angle_gamma   90.00
#
_symmetry.space_group_name_H-M   'P 1'
#
loop_
_entity.id
_entity.type
_entity.pdbx_description
1 polymer ?
#
loop_
_entity_poly.entity_id
_entity_poly.type
_entity_poly.pdbx_seq_one_letter_code
_entity_poly.pdbx_strand_id
1 'polypeptide(L)'
;MSVQSDKIIALALQRVRPAEIAHQLCIDPANVHQCISSARKRGIEIPHFIKSRRGPANEPEPLAQQVVVPVRLFSMLATAAAAKGKTPSEMAAKLIENGLLGGVHPSMTKEPTL
;
A
#
# COMPACT_ATOMS: atom_id res chain seq x y z
N MET A 1 31.03 20.74 -13.88
CA MET A 1 29.77 20.15 -13.37
C MET A 1 28.65 20.74 -14.21
N SER A 2 27.72 19.95 -14.76
CA SER A 2 26.58 20.51 -15.47
C SER A 2 25.68 21.23 -14.47
N VAL A 3 25.16 22.42 -14.82
CA VAL A 3 24.24 23.22 -13.98
C VAL A 3 23.04 22.39 -13.50
N GLN A 4 22.61 21.39 -14.30
CA GLN A 4 21.56 20.46 -13.91
C GLN A 4 22.01 19.47 -12.83
N SER A 5 23.24 18.96 -12.88
CA SER A 5 23.75 18.02 -11.88
C SER A 5 23.82 18.66 -10.49
N ASP A 6 24.20 19.93 -10.41
CA ASP A 6 24.27 20.65 -9.14
C ASP A 6 22.87 20.87 -8.54
N LYS A 7 21.86 21.14 -9.39
CA LYS A 7 20.45 21.21 -8.96
C LYS A 7 19.93 19.86 -8.44
N ILE A 8 20.24 18.77 -9.12
CA ILE A 8 19.87 17.40 -8.68
C ILE A 8 20.47 17.12 -7.30
N ILE A 9 21.74 17.45 -7.09
CA ILE A 9 22.43 17.24 -5.81
C ILE A 9 21.81 18.11 -4.72
N ALA A 10 21.52 19.39 -4.99
CA ALA A 10 20.90 20.29 -4.02
C ALA A 10 19.52 19.77 -3.56
N LEU A 11 18.68 19.30 -4.48
CA LEU A 11 17.37 18.71 -4.15
C LEU A 11 17.52 17.39 -3.39
N ALA A 12 18.51 16.56 -3.74
CA ALA A 12 18.78 15.30 -3.05
C ALA A 12 19.25 15.52 -1.60
N LEU A 13 20.03 16.58 -1.34
CA LEU A 13 20.44 16.97 0.02
C LEU A 13 19.24 17.43 0.87
N GLN A 14 18.24 18.06 0.23
CA GLN A 14 16.96 18.41 0.87
C GLN A 14 16.04 17.19 1.10
N ARG A 15 16.52 15.97 0.84
CA ARG A 15 15.77 14.71 0.97
C ARG A 15 14.55 14.59 0.03
N VAL A 16 14.52 15.35 -1.05
CA VAL A 16 13.53 15.18 -2.12
C VAL A 16 13.78 13.84 -2.82
N ARG A 17 12.73 13.05 -3.07
CA ARG A 17 12.90 11.70 -3.63
C ARG A 17 13.41 11.76 -5.08
N PRO A 18 14.26 10.81 -5.54
CA PRO A 18 14.75 10.81 -6.92
C PRO A 18 13.66 10.87 -7.99
N ALA A 19 12.51 10.22 -7.75
CA ALA A 19 11.36 10.26 -8.65
C ALA A 19 10.71 11.67 -8.73
N GLU A 20 10.63 12.37 -7.60
CA GLU A 20 10.10 13.74 -7.53
C GLU A 20 11.07 14.72 -8.20
N ILE A 21 12.38 14.53 -8.01
CA ILE A 21 13.41 15.33 -8.70
C ILE A 21 13.32 15.15 -10.21
N ALA A 22 13.16 13.90 -10.69
CA ALA A 22 13.00 13.60 -12.10
C ALA A 22 11.77 14.30 -12.70
N HIS A 23 10.65 14.28 -11.98
CA HIS A 23 9.43 14.98 -12.37
C HIS A 23 9.60 16.51 -12.38
N GLN A 24 10.17 17.09 -11.31
CA GLN A 24 10.36 18.54 -11.19
C GLN A 24 11.30 19.11 -12.25
N LEU A 25 12.35 18.38 -12.60
CA LEU A 25 13.35 18.81 -13.57
C LEU A 25 13.04 18.32 -15.00
N CYS A 26 11.97 17.54 -15.19
CA CYS A 26 11.60 16.90 -16.46
C CYS A 26 12.78 16.14 -17.09
N ILE A 27 13.43 15.28 -16.30
CA ILE A 27 14.58 14.47 -16.72
C ILE A 27 14.34 13.00 -16.45
N ASP A 28 15.07 12.16 -17.17
CA ASP A 28 14.98 10.71 -17.00
C ASP A 28 15.45 10.29 -15.58
N PRO A 29 14.69 9.43 -14.88
CA PRO A 29 15.05 8.95 -13.54
C PRO A 29 16.41 8.24 -13.49
N ALA A 30 16.82 7.54 -14.54
CA ALA A 30 18.12 6.88 -14.57
C ALA A 30 19.26 7.91 -14.53
N ASN A 31 19.09 9.06 -15.18
CA ASN A 31 20.06 10.15 -15.15
C ASN A 31 20.17 10.75 -13.74
N VAL A 32 19.05 10.94 -13.04
CA VAL A 32 19.03 11.36 -11.63
C VAL A 32 19.80 10.37 -10.75
N HIS A 33 19.55 9.07 -10.92
CA HIS A 33 20.27 8.03 -10.19
C HIS A 33 21.77 8.02 -10.48
N GLN A 34 22.16 8.21 -11.74
CA GLN A 34 23.56 8.31 -12.15
C GLN A 34 24.25 9.53 -11.53
N CYS A 35 23.59 10.70 -11.52
CA CYS A 35 24.11 11.91 -10.89
C CYS A 35 24.31 11.71 -9.37
N ILE A 36 23.30 11.18 -8.67
CA ILE A 36 23.39 10.94 -7.22
C ILE A 36 24.48 9.90 -6.89
N SER A 37 24.57 8.82 -7.68
CA SER A 37 25.62 7.81 -7.51
C SER A 37 27.02 8.40 -7.70
N SER A 38 27.19 9.21 -8.75
CA SER A 38 28.46 9.88 -9.06
C SER A 38 28.84 10.89 -7.98
N ALA A 39 27.87 11.62 -7.43
CA ALA A 39 28.08 12.55 -6.33
C ALA A 39 28.56 11.84 -5.04
N ARG A 40 27.96 10.69 -4.71
CA ARG A 40 28.42 9.87 -3.57
C ARG A 40 29.83 9.33 -3.77
N LYS A 41 30.17 8.86 -4.98
CA LYS A 41 31.54 8.42 -5.31
C LYS A 41 32.58 9.53 -5.15
N ARG A 42 32.17 10.79 -5.31
CA ARG A 42 33.01 11.97 -5.09
C ARG A 42 33.10 12.40 -3.63
N GLY A 43 32.47 11.69 -2.71
CA GLY A 43 32.47 11.99 -1.27
C GLY A 43 31.36 12.93 -0.80
N ILE A 44 30.35 13.22 -1.64
CA ILE A 44 29.20 14.02 -1.20
C ILE A 44 28.23 13.13 -0.42
N GLU A 45 27.97 13.48 0.84
CA GLU A 45 27.13 12.70 1.75
C GLU A 45 25.64 12.91 1.46
N ILE A 46 25.13 12.22 0.43
CA ILE A 46 23.70 12.24 0.07
C ILE A 46 22.98 11.08 0.79
N PRO A 47 21.95 11.36 1.62
CA PRO A 47 21.26 10.34 2.39
C PRO A 47 20.66 9.24 1.49
N HIS A 48 20.63 8.01 2.01
CA HIS A 48 20.00 6.90 1.31
C HIS A 48 18.48 7.00 1.38
N PHE A 49 17.83 7.08 0.22
CA PHE A 49 16.38 6.98 0.12
C PHE A 49 15.98 5.53 0.39
N ILE A 50 15.34 5.30 1.54
CA ILE A 50 14.75 3.99 1.84
C ILE A 50 13.73 3.71 0.74
N LYS A 51 13.81 2.53 0.13
CA LYS A 51 12.77 2.05 -0.77
C LYS A 51 11.51 1.86 0.07
N SER A 52 10.63 2.86 0.14
CA SER A 52 9.24 2.60 0.50
C SER A 52 8.77 1.52 -0.44
N ARG A 53 8.41 0.34 0.09
CA ARG A 53 7.76 -0.71 -0.70
C ARG A 53 6.64 -0.02 -1.46
N ARG A 54 6.64 -0.11 -2.79
CA ARG A 54 5.58 0.45 -3.64
C ARG A 54 4.24 -0.07 -3.14
N GLY A 55 3.50 0.74 -2.41
CA GLY A 55 2.04 0.76 -2.54
C GLY A 55 1.73 1.64 -3.74
N PRO A 56 0.73 1.28 -4.57
CA PRO A 56 0.28 2.19 -5.62
C PRO A 56 -0.10 3.53 -4.99
N ALA A 57 0.40 4.60 -5.59
CA ALA A 57 0.03 5.95 -5.23
C ALA A 57 -1.43 6.18 -5.63
N ASN A 58 -2.35 5.91 -4.70
CA ASN A 58 -3.64 6.57 -4.61
C ASN A 58 -4.15 6.41 -3.19
N GLU A 59 -4.41 7.57 -2.57
CA GLU A 59 -5.23 7.78 -1.39
C GLU A 59 -4.65 7.35 -0.02
N PRO A 60 -4.77 8.20 1.02
CA PRO A 60 -4.68 7.72 2.38
C PRO A 60 -5.96 6.93 2.68
N GLU A 61 -6.01 5.66 2.26
CA GLU A 61 -6.96 4.74 2.88
C GLU A 61 -6.61 4.67 4.37
N PRO A 62 -7.59 4.80 5.29
CA PRO A 62 -7.34 4.57 6.69
C PRO A 62 -6.72 3.18 6.80
N LEU A 63 -5.60 3.05 7.51
CA LEU A 63 -4.87 1.80 7.73
C LEU A 63 -5.85 0.69 8.09
N ALA A 64 -6.38 -0.01 7.09
CA ALA A 64 -7.19 -1.19 7.28
C ALA A 64 -6.21 -2.19 7.89
N GLN A 65 -6.31 -2.38 9.20
CA GLN A 65 -5.48 -3.33 9.93
C GLN A 65 -5.61 -4.67 9.21
N GLN A 66 -4.54 -5.07 8.52
CA GLN A 66 -4.52 -6.30 7.75
C GLN A 66 -4.49 -7.45 8.74
N VAL A 67 -5.66 -8.05 8.98
CA VAL A 67 -5.76 -9.26 9.78
C VAL A 67 -5.29 -10.43 8.93
N VAL A 68 -4.23 -11.10 9.38
CA VAL A 68 -3.76 -12.33 8.74
C VAL A 68 -4.75 -13.44 9.11
N VAL A 69 -5.46 -13.95 8.09
CA VAL A 69 -6.46 -15.01 8.27
C VAL A 69 -5.90 -16.33 7.72
N PRO A 70 -6.02 -17.46 8.45
CA PRO A 70 -5.65 -18.77 7.92
C PRO A 70 -6.38 -19.10 6.62
N VAL A 71 -5.69 -19.71 5.66
CA VAL A 71 -6.21 -20.02 4.30
C VAL A 71 -7.56 -20.74 4.35
N ARG A 72 -7.71 -21.71 5.26
CA ARG A 72 -8.95 -22.49 5.42
C ARG A 72 -10.15 -21.60 5.78
N LEU A 73 -9.94 -20.60 6.64
CA LEU A 73 -11.00 -19.68 7.07
C LEU A 73 -11.37 -18.72 5.94
N PHE A 74 -10.38 -18.27 5.16
CA PHE A 74 -10.63 -17.50 3.94
C PHE A 74 -11.44 -18.29 2.92
N SER A 75 -11.14 -19.57 2.70
CA SER A 75 -11.92 -20.42 1.79
C SER A 75 -13.38 -20.55 2.25
N MET A 76 -13.62 -20.77 3.55
CA MET A 76 -14.98 -20.84 4.10
C MET A 76 -15.73 -19.52 3.92
N LEU A 77 -15.07 -18.40 4.16
CA LEU A 77 -15.62 -17.06 3.94
C LEU A 77 -15.96 -16.85 2.46
N ALA A 78 -15.08 -17.25 1.54
CA ALA A 78 -15.28 -17.10 0.11
C ALA A 78 -16.49 -17.91 -0.39
N THR A 79 -16.65 -19.15 0.09
CA THR A 79 -17.83 -19.98 -0.22
C THR A 79 -19.12 -19.32 0.29
N ALA A 80 -19.11 -18.81 1.53
CA ALA A 80 -20.27 -18.12 2.10
C ALA A 80 -20.60 -16.81 1.39
N ALA A 81 -19.58 -16.07 0.94
CA ALA A 81 -19.74 -14.84 0.18
C ALA A 81 -20.32 -15.13 -1.21
N ALA A 82 -19.82 -16.15 -1.91
CA ALA A 82 -20.34 -16.60 -3.19
C ALA A 82 -21.83 -17.00 -3.12
N ALA A 83 -22.23 -17.73 -2.07
CA ALA A 83 -23.63 -18.09 -1.84
C ALA A 83 -24.55 -16.87 -1.64
N LYS A 84 -23.99 -15.71 -1.25
CA LYS A 84 -24.72 -14.45 -1.04
C LYS A 84 -24.45 -13.41 -2.13
N GLY A 85 -23.77 -13.78 -3.22
CA GLY A 85 -23.42 -12.87 -4.31
C GLY A 85 -22.50 -11.72 -3.90
N LYS A 86 -21.67 -11.91 -2.88
CA LYS A 86 -20.74 -10.90 -2.34
C LYS A 86 -19.30 -11.33 -2.52
N THR A 87 -18.38 -10.37 -2.48
CA THR A 87 -16.96 -10.65 -2.35
C THR A 87 -16.61 -11.09 -0.92
N PRO A 88 -15.51 -11.84 -0.73
CA PRO A 88 -15.04 -12.21 0.60
C PRO A 88 -14.79 -10.98 1.49
N SER A 89 -14.27 -9.88 0.92
CA SER A 89 -14.00 -8.63 1.64
C SER A 89 -15.29 -7.95 2.14
N GLU A 90 -16.32 -7.84 1.30
CA GLU A 90 -17.61 -7.28 1.70
C GLU A 90 -18.30 -8.15 2.76
N MET A 91 -18.17 -9.47 2.65
CA MET A 91 -18.72 -10.40 3.63
C MET A 91 -17.96 -10.29 4.96
N ALA A 92 -16.63 -10.15 4.94
CA ALA A 92 -15.83 -9.91 6.13
C ALA A 92 -16.19 -8.58 6.81
N ALA A 93 -16.31 -7.50 6.04
CA ALA A 93 -16.72 -6.19 6.56
C ALA A 93 -18.06 -6.27 7.29
N LYS A 94 -19.06 -6.93 6.68
CA LYS A 94 -20.37 -7.15 7.34
C LYS A 94 -20.29 -8.00 8.59
N LEU A 95 -19.42 -9.01 8.64
CA LEU A 95 -19.23 -9.83 9.85
C LEU A 95 -18.61 -9.00 10.98
N ILE A 96 -17.64 -8.15 10.64
CA ILE A 96 -17.01 -7.23 11.60
C ILE A 96 -18.02 -6.20 12.08
N GLU A 97 -18.76 -5.56 11.18
CA GLU A 97 -19.83 -4.61 11.51
C GLU A 97 -20.89 -5.25 12.43
N ASN A 98 -21.37 -6.45 12.09
CA ASN A 98 -22.35 -7.17 12.92
C ASN A 98 -21.79 -7.57 14.28
N GLY A 99 -20.51 -7.95 14.35
CA GLY A 99 -19.83 -8.28 15.60
C GLY A 99 -19.61 -7.07 16.51
N LEU A 100 -19.30 -5.91 15.92
CA LEU A 100 -19.09 -4.64 16.63
C LEU A 100 -20.41 -3.99 17.08
N LEU A 101 -21.48 -4.14 16.29
CA LEU A 101 -22.80 -3.58 16.58
C LEU A 101 -23.67 -4.50 17.45
N GLY A 102 -23.14 -5.62 17.95
CA GLY A 102 -23.83 -6.50 18.89
C GLY A 102 -24.97 -7.33 18.27
N GLY A 103 -24.76 -7.85 17.05
CA GLY A 103 -25.75 -8.63 16.31
C GLY A 103 -26.00 -10.01 16.89
N VAL A 104 -27.05 -10.10 17.71
CA VAL A 104 -27.81 -11.30 18.13
C VAL A 104 -27.87 -12.38 17.02
N HIS A 105 -27.63 -13.62 17.43
CA HIS A 105 -27.83 -14.85 16.66
C HIS A 105 -29.06 -14.80 15.74
N PRO A 106 -28.95 -15.08 14.43
CA PRO A 106 -30.04 -15.73 13.73
C PRO A 106 -30.00 -17.21 14.12
N SER A 107 -30.79 -17.58 15.11
CA SER A 107 -31.08 -18.97 15.44
C SER A 107 -31.42 -19.74 14.17
N MET A 108 -30.58 -20.72 13.85
CA MET A 108 -30.98 -21.84 13.02
C MET A 108 -32.08 -22.59 13.79
N THR A 109 -33.32 -22.41 13.40
CA THR A 109 -34.36 -23.43 13.59
C THR A 109 -34.92 -23.76 12.22
N LYS A 110 -34.25 -24.69 11.56
CA LYS A 110 -34.88 -25.52 10.54
C LYS A 110 -35.61 -26.66 11.25
N GLU A 111 -36.90 -26.77 10.90
CA GLU A 111 -37.73 -27.99 10.76
C GLU A 111 -38.48 -28.56 11.98
N PRO A 112 -39.53 -29.38 11.78
CA PRO A 112 -40.45 -29.49 10.63
C PRO A 112 -41.94 -29.47 11.03
N THR A 113 -42.79 -29.49 9.99
CA THR A 113 -44.23 -29.76 9.99
C THR A 113 -44.59 -31.06 10.73
N LEU A 114 -45.64 -30.99 11.56
CA LEU A 114 -46.68 -32.01 11.73
C LEU A 114 -47.95 -31.34 12.27
#